data_AF-A0A7S1SBN7-F1
#
_entry.id   AF-A0A7S1SBN7-F1
#
_cell.length_a   1.000
_cell.length_b   1.000
_cell.length_c   1.000
_cell.angle_alpha   90.00
_cell.angle_beta   90.00
_cell.angle_gamma   90.00
#
_symmetry.space_group_name_H-M   'P 1'
#
loop_
_entity.id
_entity.type
_entity.pdbx_description
1 polymer ?
#
loop_
_entity_poly.entity_id
_entity_poly.type
_entity_poly.pdbx_seq_one_letter_code
_entity_poly.pdbx_strand_id
1 'polypeptide(L)'
;LFDAWRSSFYLQRAWCVFETFMADKVGADLQIILPSSEARSLETEIRGGGLGNVIRAFRDVNIEKARATREVDERRVKDLITQTSSFDRVNQVVKDRLVQWCKERFSVILEDEVSSPTPAAGEADFPSGERGLEQGDPGGLAAENARLQAALAERDATIAMLEAEREQLKISAARDREELAALKASLA
;
A
#
# COMPACT_ATOMS: atom_id res chain seq x y z
N LEU A 1 11.83 -4.25 -9.76
CA LEU A 1 12.87 -4.94 -8.95
C LEU A 1 13.23 -4.03 -7.79
N PHE A 2 12.83 -4.39 -6.58
CA PHE A 2 13.14 -3.61 -5.37
C PHE A 2 14.29 -4.33 -4.67
N ASP A 3 15.46 -3.70 -4.63
CA ASP A 3 16.74 -4.36 -4.31
C ASP A 3 16.98 -4.53 -2.81
N ALA A 4 16.51 -3.58 -1.98
CA ALA A 4 16.64 -3.60 -0.54
C ALA A 4 15.53 -2.77 0.10
N TRP A 5 15.04 -3.14 1.28
CA TRP A 5 13.91 -2.41 1.88
C TRP A 5 14.33 -1.18 2.69
N ARG A 6 15.54 -1.16 3.29
CA ARG A 6 16.04 -0.02 4.11
C ARG A 6 16.60 1.13 3.28
N SER A 7 17.32 0.82 2.20
CA SER A 7 18.05 1.80 1.38
C SER A 7 18.14 1.30 -0.06
N SER A 8 16.97 1.17 -0.70
CA SER A 8 16.87 0.71 -2.07
C SER A 8 17.58 1.64 -3.06
N PHE A 9 18.49 1.09 -3.88
CA PHE A 9 19.00 1.80 -5.05
C PHE A 9 17.89 2.05 -6.09
N TYR A 10 16.87 1.20 -6.16
CA TYR A 10 15.71 1.42 -7.02
C TYR A 10 15.05 2.77 -6.75
N LEU A 11 14.88 3.15 -5.48
CA LEU A 11 14.29 4.44 -5.09
C LEU A 11 15.22 5.64 -5.30
N GLN A 12 16.51 5.39 -5.53
CA GLN A 12 17.50 6.43 -5.84
C GLN A 12 17.62 6.67 -7.35
N ARG A 13 17.01 5.83 -8.19
CA ARG A 13 17.09 5.94 -9.65
C ARG A 13 15.87 6.66 -10.21
N ALA A 14 16.10 7.81 -10.87
CA ALA A 14 15.02 8.67 -11.37
C ALA A 14 14.06 7.92 -12.30
N TRP A 15 14.60 7.10 -13.21
CA TRP A 15 13.81 6.27 -14.13
C TRP A 15 12.89 5.27 -13.39
N CYS A 16 13.42 4.57 -12.39
CA CYS A 16 12.68 3.56 -11.64
C CYS A 16 11.50 4.13 -10.84
N VAL A 17 11.73 5.28 -10.18
CA VAL A 17 10.66 5.99 -9.47
C VAL A 17 9.60 6.51 -10.45
N PHE A 18 10.03 7.00 -11.62
CA PHE A 18 9.11 7.46 -12.66
C PHE A 18 8.29 6.31 -13.28
N GLU A 19 8.87 5.13 -13.50
CA GLU A 19 8.16 3.93 -13.96
C GLU A 19 7.04 3.53 -13.00
N THR A 20 7.32 3.57 -11.69
CA THR A 20 6.31 3.27 -10.66
C THR A 20 5.12 4.22 -10.76
N PHE A 21 5.38 5.52 -10.91
CA PHE A 21 4.34 6.52 -11.11
C PHE A 21 3.57 6.33 -12.42
N MET A 22 4.27 6.02 -13.52
CA MET A 22 3.62 5.81 -14.80
C MET A 22 2.74 4.56 -14.79
N ALA A 23 3.16 3.49 -14.13
CA ALA A 23 2.36 2.28 -13.97
C ALA A 23 1.03 2.59 -13.27
N ASP A 24 1.06 3.34 -12.16
CA ASP A 24 -0.15 3.82 -11.47
C ASP A 24 -1.02 4.70 -12.38
N LYS A 25 -0.41 5.67 -13.06
CA LYS A 25 -1.11 6.61 -13.95
C LYS A 25 -1.85 5.93 -15.09
N VAL A 26 -1.30 4.86 -15.65
CA VAL A 26 -1.92 4.10 -16.75
C VAL A 26 -2.77 2.92 -16.27
N GLY A 27 -2.85 2.69 -14.95
CA GLY A 27 -3.58 1.55 -14.37
C GLY A 27 -2.93 0.20 -14.67
N ALA A 28 -1.62 0.16 -14.90
CA ALA A 28 -0.88 -1.09 -15.04
C ALA A 28 -0.61 -1.72 -13.68
N ASP A 29 -0.76 -3.03 -13.58
CA ASP A 29 -0.40 -3.76 -12.37
C ASP A 29 1.13 -3.79 -12.21
N LEU A 30 1.61 -3.26 -11.08
CA LEU A 30 3.03 -3.14 -10.79
C LEU A 30 3.40 -4.01 -9.59
N GLN A 31 3.91 -5.22 -9.84
CA GLN A 31 4.36 -6.09 -8.75
C GLN A 31 5.77 -5.70 -8.25
N ILE A 32 5.88 -5.42 -6.95
CA ILE A 32 7.17 -5.22 -6.29
C ILE A 32 7.71 -6.59 -5.85
N ILE A 33 8.88 -6.94 -6.39
CA ILE A 33 9.61 -8.16 -6.04
C ILE A 33 10.84 -7.76 -5.23
N LEU A 34 10.96 -8.36 -4.04
CA LEU A 34 12.08 -8.20 -3.13
C LEU A 34 12.89 -9.51 -3.06
N PRO A 35 14.24 -9.47 -3.13
CA PRO A 35 15.08 -10.66 -2.95
C PRO A 35 14.76 -11.40 -1.65
N SER A 36 14.84 -12.74 -1.67
CA SER A 36 14.47 -13.56 -0.50
C SER A 36 15.26 -13.23 0.77
N SER A 37 16.52 -12.81 0.65
CA SER A 37 17.33 -12.36 1.78
C SER A 37 16.76 -11.09 2.42
N GLU A 38 16.38 -10.12 1.60
CA GLU A 38 15.81 -8.85 2.05
C GLU A 38 14.38 -9.05 2.58
N ALA A 39 13.60 -9.95 1.96
CA ALA A 39 12.28 -10.30 2.45
C ALA A 39 12.34 -10.90 3.86
N ARG A 40 13.25 -11.85 4.11
CA ARG A 40 13.48 -12.39 5.46
C ARG A 40 13.95 -11.31 6.43
N SER A 41 14.83 -10.41 6.00
CA SER A 41 15.28 -9.29 6.84
C SER A 41 14.12 -8.37 7.24
N LEU A 42 13.22 -8.07 6.29
CA LEU A 42 12.02 -7.28 6.55
C LEU A 42 11.07 -8.01 7.50
N GLU A 43 10.85 -9.31 7.31
CA GLU A 43 10.03 -10.14 8.21
C GLU A 43 10.57 -10.13 9.64
N THR A 44 11.87 -10.37 9.83
CA THR A 44 12.52 -10.32 11.14
C THR A 44 12.34 -8.95 11.79
N GLU A 45 12.50 -7.87 11.02
CA GLU A 45 12.30 -6.52 11.52
C GLU A 45 10.87 -6.29 12.02
N ILE A 46 9.88 -6.68 11.20
CA ILE A 46 8.46 -6.54 11.51
C ILE A 46 8.11 -7.35 12.77
N ARG A 47 8.56 -8.61 12.83
CA ARG A 47 8.34 -9.51 13.98
C ARG A 47 8.98 -8.98 15.25
N GLY A 48 10.11 -8.28 15.13
CA GLY A 48 10.77 -7.60 16.25
C GLY A 48 10.13 -6.26 16.66
N GLY A 49 8.96 -5.88 16.12
CA GLY A 49 8.30 -4.61 16.41
C GLY A 49 8.92 -3.40 15.69
N GLY A 50 9.81 -3.63 14.72
CA GLY A 50 10.56 -2.60 13.99
C GLY A 50 9.77 -1.89 12.88
N LEU A 51 8.43 -1.85 12.93
CA LEU A 51 7.61 -1.21 11.89
C LEU A 51 7.98 0.25 11.66
N GLY A 52 8.39 0.97 12.72
CA GLY A 52 8.88 2.34 12.59
C GLY A 52 10.11 2.49 11.69
N ASN A 53 10.98 1.47 11.62
CA ASN A 53 12.13 1.46 10.71
C ASN A 53 11.69 1.26 9.26
N VAL A 54 10.69 0.41 9.03
CA VAL A 54 10.09 0.19 7.71
C VAL A 54 9.44 1.47 7.19
N ILE A 55 8.64 2.13 8.03
CA ILE A 55 7.99 3.42 7.69
C ILE A 55 9.05 4.48 7.34
N ARG A 56 10.11 4.60 8.14
CA ARG A 56 11.21 5.53 7.86
C ARG A 56 11.84 5.27 6.49
N ALA A 57 12.13 4.00 6.17
CA ALA A 57 12.73 3.64 4.89
C ALA A 57 11.88 4.05 3.68
N PHE A 58 10.55 3.97 3.79
CA PHE A 58 9.65 4.39 2.70
C PHE A 58 9.41 5.90 2.66
N ARG A 59 9.55 6.59 3.79
CA ARG A 59 9.34 8.05 3.87
C ARG A 59 10.35 8.82 3.01
N ASP A 60 11.55 8.29 2.86
CA ASP A 60 12.69 8.98 2.24
C ASP A 60 12.65 8.97 0.69
N VAL A 61 11.61 8.39 0.08
CA VAL A 61 11.38 8.50 -1.36
C VAL A 61 11.29 9.96 -1.79
N ASN A 62 12.19 10.35 -2.69
CA ASN A 62 12.28 11.69 -3.26
C ASN A 62 12.90 11.65 -4.67
N ILE A 63 12.07 11.85 -5.70
CA ILE A 63 12.49 11.83 -7.10
C ILE A 63 13.35 13.02 -7.52
N GLU A 64 13.27 14.16 -6.83
CA GLU A 64 14.14 15.31 -7.09
C GLU A 64 15.60 14.99 -6.72
N LYS A 65 15.77 14.20 -5.64
CA LYS A 65 17.07 13.70 -5.19
C LYS A 65 17.52 12.45 -5.95
N ALA A 66 16.62 11.74 -6.63
CA ALA A 66 16.97 10.61 -7.45
C ALA A 66 17.88 11.03 -8.63
N ARG A 67 18.72 10.09 -9.07
CA ARG A 67 19.75 10.29 -10.10
C ARG A 67 19.62 9.30 -11.25
N ALA A 68 20.18 9.64 -12.39
CA ALA A 68 20.45 8.68 -13.46
C ALA A 68 21.94 8.65 -13.78
N THR A 69 22.44 7.53 -14.30
CA THR A 69 23.84 7.40 -14.74
C THR A 69 24.20 8.43 -15.81
N ARG A 70 23.23 8.80 -16.65
CA ARG A 70 23.36 9.84 -17.66
C ARG A 70 22.51 11.03 -17.27
N GLU A 71 23.14 12.20 -17.10
CA GLU A 71 22.44 13.43 -16.72
C GLU A 71 21.33 13.83 -17.71
N VAL A 72 21.51 13.52 -18.99
CA VAL A 72 20.48 13.80 -20.02
C VAL A 72 19.20 13.04 -19.72
N ASP A 73 19.30 11.79 -19.26
CA ASP A 73 18.13 10.98 -18.93
C ASP A 73 17.49 11.45 -17.62
N GLU A 74 18.29 11.88 -16.64
CA GLU A 74 17.79 12.50 -15.42
C GLU A 74 16.98 13.77 -15.71
N ARG A 75 17.53 14.69 -16.53
CA ARG A 75 16.84 15.91 -16.91
C ARG A 75 15.54 15.60 -17.65
N ARG A 76 15.58 14.70 -18.64
CA ARG A 76 14.38 14.30 -19.39
C ARG A 76 13.28 13.73 -18.50
N VAL A 77 13.61 12.86 -17.55
CA VAL A 77 12.62 12.32 -16.61
C VAL A 77 12.01 13.43 -15.76
N LYS A 78 12.85 14.32 -15.21
CA LYS A 78 12.39 15.42 -14.37
C LYS A 78 11.53 16.43 -15.14
N ASP A 79 11.92 16.75 -16.37
CA ASP A 79 11.16 17.61 -17.28
C ASP A 79 9.81 16.99 -17.65
N LEU A 80 9.78 15.67 -17.90
CA LEU A 80 8.54 14.96 -18.19
C LEU A 80 7.58 14.95 -16.98
N ILE A 81 8.13 14.86 -15.77
CA ILE A 81 7.34 14.96 -14.54
C ILE A 81 6.74 16.34 -14.41
N THR A 82 7.53 17.42 -14.54
CA THR A 82 7.03 18.79 -14.39
C THR A 82 6.04 19.19 -15.47
N GLN A 83 6.12 18.58 -16.66
CA GLN A 83 5.15 18.78 -17.74
C GLN A 83 3.82 18.04 -17.53
N THR A 84 3.83 16.94 -16.78
CA THR A 84 2.65 16.05 -16.68
C THR A 84 2.06 15.91 -15.27
N SER A 85 2.76 16.40 -14.25
CA SER A 85 2.46 16.22 -12.83
C SER A 85 3.33 17.16 -11.96
N SER A 86 3.51 16.82 -10.68
CA SER A 86 4.48 17.43 -9.77
C SER A 86 5.37 16.37 -9.11
N PHE A 87 6.56 16.76 -8.64
CA PHE A 87 7.44 15.86 -7.90
C PHE A 87 6.78 15.31 -6.63
N ASP A 88 6.04 16.15 -5.90
CA ASP A 88 5.29 15.73 -4.71
C ASP A 88 4.26 14.65 -5.03
N ARG A 89 3.51 14.80 -6.13
CA ARG A 89 2.54 13.80 -6.55
C ARG A 89 3.21 12.48 -6.91
N VAL A 90 4.33 12.52 -7.63
CA VAL A 90 5.10 11.32 -7.97
C VAL A 90 5.62 10.63 -6.72
N ASN A 91 6.22 11.39 -5.79
CA ASN A 91 6.72 10.87 -4.52
C ASN A 91 5.60 10.21 -3.71
N GLN A 92 4.42 10.83 -3.64
CA GLN A 92 3.29 10.29 -2.91
C GLN A 92 2.78 8.99 -3.51
N VAL A 93 2.60 8.92 -4.83
CA VAL A 93 2.16 7.69 -5.52
C VAL A 93 3.12 6.52 -5.27
N VAL A 94 4.43 6.77 -5.34
CA VAL A 94 5.44 5.74 -5.09
C VAL A 94 5.40 5.28 -3.63
N LYS A 95 5.25 6.20 -2.68
CA LYS A 95 5.09 5.88 -1.25
C LYS A 95 3.85 5.05 -1.00
N ASP A 96 2.72 5.44 -1.58
CA ASP A 96 1.45 4.72 -1.44
C ASP A 96 1.59 3.29 -1.98
N ARG A 97 2.27 3.11 -3.12
CA ARG A 97 2.53 1.77 -3.66
C ARG A 97 3.43 0.92 -2.76
N LEU A 98 4.49 1.50 -2.19
CA LEU A 98 5.36 0.80 -1.23
C LEU A 98 4.59 0.39 0.03
N VAL A 99 3.75 1.30 0.55
CA VAL A 99 2.90 1.02 1.71
C VAL A 99 1.91 -0.09 1.39
N GLN A 100 1.27 -0.05 0.23
CA GLN A 100 0.33 -1.08 -0.21
C GLN A 100 1.00 -2.44 -0.33
N TRP A 101 2.15 -2.51 -0.99
CA TRP A 101 2.95 -3.73 -1.06
C TRP A 101 3.37 -4.25 0.32
N CYS A 102 3.76 -3.36 1.24
CA CYS A 102 4.14 -3.76 2.59
C CYS A 102 2.94 -4.31 3.38
N LYS A 103 1.73 -3.76 3.20
CA LYS A 103 0.50 -4.30 3.79
C LYS A 103 0.23 -5.71 3.30
N GLU A 104 0.29 -5.93 1.99
CA GLU A 104 0.11 -7.26 1.39
C GLU A 104 1.12 -8.26 1.97
N ARG A 105 2.38 -7.84 2.13
CA ARG A 105 3.39 -8.71 2.73
C ARG A 105 3.15 -8.99 4.20
N PHE A 106 2.67 -7.99 4.95
CA PHE A 106 2.33 -8.13 6.36
C PHE A 106 1.15 -9.07 6.56
N SER A 107 0.12 -9.01 5.72
CA SER A 107 -1.02 -9.94 5.77
C SER A 107 -0.57 -11.39 5.66
N VAL A 108 0.35 -11.70 4.73
CA VAL A 108 0.92 -13.06 4.61
C VAL A 108 1.62 -13.51 5.89
N ILE A 109 2.36 -12.62 6.55
CA ILE A 109 3.01 -12.93 7.83
C ILE A 109 1.98 -13.19 8.92
N LEU A 110 0.93 -12.37 9.00
CA LEU A 110 -0.14 -12.54 9.98
C LEU A 110 -0.90 -13.86 9.78
N GLU A 111 -1.24 -14.20 8.54
CA GLU A 111 -1.94 -15.44 8.19
C GLU A 111 -1.09 -16.67 8.55
N ASP A 112 0.22 -16.61 8.34
CA ASP A 112 1.18 -17.65 8.74
C ASP A 112 1.21 -17.82 10.26
N GLU A 113 1.26 -16.73 11.03
CA GLU A 113 1.24 -16.80 12.50
C GLU A 113 -0.07 -17.35 13.06
N VAL A 114 -1.20 -16.93 12.52
CA VAL A 114 -2.52 -17.41 12.94
C VAL A 114 -2.71 -18.89 12.62
N SER A 115 -2.13 -19.36 11.51
CA SER A 115 -2.18 -20.76 11.08
C SER A 115 -1.14 -21.63 11.78
N SER A 116 -0.10 -21.03 12.36
CA SER A 116 0.94 -21.76 13.08
C SER A 116 0.39 -22.32 14.39
N PRO A 117 0.52 -23.64 14.66
CA PRO A 117 0.12 -24.19 15.94
C PRO A 117 0.97 -23.54 17.03
N THR A 118 0.30 -22.99 18.06
CA THR A 118 0.96 -22.46 19.24
C THR A 118 1.95 -23.50 19.75
N PRO A 119 3.26 -23.19 19.86
CA PRO A 119 4.18 -24.11 20.51
C PRO A 119 3.63 -24.35 21.92
N ALA A 120 3.29 -25.61 22.20
CA ALA A 120 2.84 -26.04 23.51
C ALA A 120 3.80 -25.44 24.54
N ALA A 121 3.25 -24.63 25.44
CA ALA A 121 4.00 -23.93 26.46
C ALA A 121 4.99 -24.89 27.14
N GLY A 122 6.26 -24.77 26.78
CA GLY A 122 7.35 -25.27 27.60
C GLY A 122 7.37 -24.41 28.84
N GLU A 123 7.25 -25.07 29.99
CA GLU A 123 7.32 -24.56 31.35
C GLU A 123 8.30 -23.38 31.48
N ALA A 124 7.77 -22.16 31.37
CA ALA A 124 8.42 -20.98 31.90
C ALA A 124 7.91 -20.83 33.33
N ASP A 125 8.76 -21.20 34.28
CA ASP A 125 8.66 -20.94 35.70
C ASP A 125 8.45 -19.43 35.92
N PHE A 126 7.19 -19.01 36.06
CA PHE A 126 6.82 -17.64 36.39
C PHE A 126 6.74 -17.53 37.92
N PRO A 127 7.57 -16.66 38.54
CA PRO A 127 7.49 -16.44 39.97
C PRO A 127 6.12 -15.84 40.30
N SER A 128 5.39 -16.51 41.20
CA SER A 128 4.09 -16.10 41.72
C SER A 128 4.21 -14.77 42.48
N GLY A 129 4.20 -13.67 41.73
CA GLY A 129 4.03 -12.33 42.25
C GLY A 129 2.61 -11.87 41.96
N GLU A 130 1.74 -12.00 42.96
CA GLU A 130 0.42 -11.39 42.94
C GLU A 130 0.53 -9.90 42.61
N ARG A 131 0.13 -9.51 41.40
CA ARG A 131 -0.28 -8.14 41.09
C ARG A 131 -1.66 -8.22 40.44
N GLY A 132 -2.64 -7.69 41.15
CA GLY A 132 -4.04 -7.68 40.77
C GLY A 132 -4.23 -7.17 39.36
N LEU A 133 -4.71 -8.06 38.50
CA LEU A 133 -5.35 -7.69 37.26
C LEU A 133 -6.81 -7.40 37.60
N GLU A 134 -7.22 -6.15 37.43
CA GLU A 134 -8.62 -5.77 37.40
C GLU A 134 -9.34 -6.68 36.40
N GLN A 135 -10.33 -7.43 36.89
CA GLN A 135 -11.22 -8.22 36.07
C GLN A 135 -12.04 -7.27 35.19
N GLY A 136 -11.61 -7.10 33.93
CA GLY A 136 -12.39 -6.38 32.93
C GLY A 136 -13.71 -7.10 32.69
N ASP A 137 -14.82 -6.37 32.80
CA ASP A 137 -16.18 -6.87 32.59
C ASP A 137 -16.33 -7.52 31.19
N PRO A 138 -16.50 -8.85 31.10
CA PRO A 138 -16.66 -9.53 29.82
C PRO A 138 -17.94 -9.12 29.07
N GLY A 139 -18.93 -8.52 29.75
CA GLY A 139 -20.13 -7.96 29.13
C GLY A 139 -19.85 -6.73 28.25
N GLY A 140 -18.87 -5.91 28.65
CA GLY A 140 -18.49 -4.69 27.91
C GLY A 140 -17.80 -4.99 26.58
N LEU A 141 -16.90 -5.98 26.56
CA LEU A 141 -16.15 -6.39 25.36
C LEU A 141 -17.05 -7.02 24.29
N ALA A 142 -18.06 -7.80 24.69
CA ALA A 142 -19.03 -8.38 23.76
C ALA A 142 -19.92 -7.29 23.11
N ALA A 143 -20.36 -6.31 23.90
CA ALA A 143 -21.14 -5.19 23.40
C ALA A 143 -20.34 -4.28 22.45
N GLU A 144 -19.07 -4.01 22.77
CA GLU A 144 -18.16 -3.23 21.92
C GLU A 144 -17.91 -3.93 20.58
N ASN A 145 -17.67 -5.25 20.59
CA ASN A 145 -17.50 -6.03 19.37
C ASN A 145 -18.76 -6.03 18.49
N ALA A 146 -19.94 -6.16 19.09
CA ALA A 146 -21.20 -6.09 18.34
C ALA A 146 -21.41 -4.73 17.68
N ARG A 147 -21.03 -3.63 18.36
CA ARG A 147 -21.07 -2.27 17.79
C ARG A 147 -20.11 -2.12 16.61
N LEU A 148 -18.87 -2.61 16.75
CA LEU A 148 -17.87 -2.54 15.68
C LEU A 148 -18.30 -3.35 14.45
N GLN A 149 -18.90 -4.52 14.65
CA GLN A 149 -19.43 -5.34 13.55
C GLN A 149 -20.59 -4.64 12.83
N ALA A 150 -21.49 -3.98 13.55
CA ALA A 150 -22.56 -3.19 12.95
C ALA A 150 -22.01 -2.01 12.11
N ALA A 151 -21.00 -1.31 12.63
CA ALA A 151 -20.36 -0.19 11.93
C ALA A 151 -19.61 -0.63 10.66
N LEU A 152 -19.00 -1.83 10.67
CA LEU A 152 -18.38 -2.42 9.49
C LEU A 152 -19.42 -2.75 8.41
N ALA A 153 -20.53 -3.37 8.79
CA ALA A 153 -21.61 -3.70 7.85
C ALA A 153 -22.21 -2.45 7.17
N GLU A 154 -22.34 -1.34 7.92
CA GLU A 154 -22.82 -0.06 7.37
C GLU A 154 -21.82 0.56 6.38
N ARG A 155 -20.52 0.46 6.67
CA ARG A 155 -19.46 0.87 5.74
C ARG A 155 -19.45 0.04 4.47
N ASP A 156 -19.62 -1.27 4.58
CA ASP A 156 -19.65 -2.17 3.43
C ASP A 156 -20.85 -1.89 2.51
N ALA A 157 -22.02 -1.59 3.10
CA ALA A 157 -23.18 -1.14 2.34
C ALA A 157 -22.93 0.18 1.59
N THR A 158 -22.22 1.12 2.24
CA THR A 158 -21.85 2.41 1.62
C THR A 158 -20.89 2.22 0.44
N ILE A 159 -19.90 1.34 0.60
CA ILE A 159 -18.94 1.01 -0.47
C ILE A 159 -19.68 0.41 -1.66
N ALA A 160 -20.58 -0.56 -1.43
CA ALA A 160 -21.38 -1.18 -2.48
C ALA A 160 -22.24 -0.16 -3.25
N MET A 161 -22.80 0.84 -2.57
CA MET A 161 -23.56 1.92 -3.22
C MET A 161 -22.67 2.79 -4.11
N LEU A 162 -21.48 3.19 -3.65
CA LEU A 162 -20.55 4.01 -4.43
C LEU A 162 -20.01 3.27 -5.65
N GLU A 163 -19.80 1.96 -5.54
CA GLU A 163 -19.41 1.12 -6.67
C GLU A 163 -20.52 1.03 -7.72
N ALA A 164 -21.78 0.88 -7.31
CA ALA A 164 -22.92 0.89 -8.21
C ALA A 164 -23.08 2.24 -8.93
N GLU A 165 -22.93 3.35 -8.20
CA GLU A 165 -22.98 4.70 -8.77
C GLU A 165 -21.86 4.94 -9.78
N ARG A 166 -20.63 4.53 -9.44
CA ARG A 166 -19.48 4.60 -10.36
C ARG A 166 -19.73 3.83 -11.65
N GLU A 167 -20.37 2.67 -11.58
CA GLU A 167 -20.65 1.87 -12.77
C GLU A 167 -21.73 2.53 -13.65
N GLN A 168 -22.76 3.11 -13.06
CA GLN A 168 -23.76 3.91 -13.78
C GLN A 168 -23.12 5.10 -14.51
N LEU A 169 -22.20 5.81 -13.86
CA LEU A 169 -21.48 6.93 -14.48
C LEU A 169 -20.61 6.49 -15.66
N LYS A 170 -19.96 5.32 -15.58
CA LYS A 170 -19.20 4.77 -16.72
C LYS A 170 -20.11 4.48 -17.91
N ILE A 171 -21.26 3.86 -17.67
CA ILE A 171 -22.24 3.54 -18.72
C ILE A 171 -22.76 4.83 -19.37
N SER A 172 -23.12 5.84 -18.57
CA SER A 172 -23.54 7.15 -19.08
C SER A 172 -22.45 7.81 -19.93
N ALA A 173 -21.21 7.83 -19.43
CA ALA A 173 -20.09 8.44 -20.16
C ALA A 173 -19.76 7.70 -21.47
N ALA A 174 -19.96 6.38 -21.52
CA ALA A 174 -19.79 5.60 -22.75
C ALA A 174 -20.86 5.98 -23.79
N ARG A 175 -22.12 6.11 -23.36
CA ARG A 175 -23.23 6.53 -24.22
C ARG A 175 -23.02 7.95 -24.76
N ASP A 176 -22.63 8.90 -23.92
CA ASP A 176 -22.36 10.28 -24.35
C ASP A 176 -21.24 10.35 -25.41
N ARG A 177 -20.23 9.48 -25.28
CA ARG A 177 -19.14 9.36 -26.27
C ARG A 177 -19.64 8.82 -27.61
N GLU A 178 -20.53 7.82 -27.60
CA GLU A 178 -21.14 7.28 -28.81
C GLU A 178 -22.02 8.31 -29.52
N GLU A 179 -22.88 9.03 -28.77
CA GLU A 179 -23.73 10.09 -29.31
C GLU A 179 -22.89 11.23 -29.92
N LEU A 180 -21.80 11.62 -29.26
CA LEU A 180 -20.89 12.64 -29.77
C LEU A 180 -20.09 12.18 -31.01
N ALA A 181 -19.75 10.89 -31.10
CA ALA A 181 -19.13 10.32 -32.29
C ALA A 181 -20.10 10.28 -33.48
N ALA A 182 -21.37 9.90 -33.24
CA ALA A 182 -22.41 9.88 -34.26
C ALA A 182 -22.72 11.28 -34.81
N LEU A 183 -22.83 12.29 -33.94
CA LEU A 183 -23.02 13.69 -34.33
C LEU A 183 -21.86 14.19 -35.20
N LYS A 184 -20.61 13.90 -34.82
CA LYS A 184 -19.43 14.26 -35.61
C LYS A 184 -19.43 13.59 -36.99
N ALA A 185 -19.84 12.34 -37.09
CA ALA A 185 -19.93 11.63 -38.36
C ALA A 185 -21.03 12.19 -39.28
N SER A 186 -22.12 12.71 -38.72
CA SER A 186 -23.19 13.36 -39.50
C SER A 186 -22.86 14.78 -40.00
N LEU A 187 -21.82 15.40 -39.44
CA LEU A 187 -21.38 16.76 -39.78
C LEU A 187 -20.21 16.79 -40.78
N ALA A 188 -19.66 15.63 -41.13
CA ALA A 188 -18.55 15.43 -42.06
C ALA A 188 -19.06 14.92 -43.42
#